data_AF-A7VGY8-F1
#
_entry.id   AF-A7VGY8-F1
#
_cell.length_a   1.000
_cell.length_b   1.000
_cell.length_c   1.000
_cell.angle_alpha   90.00
_cell.angle_beta   90.00
_cell.angle_gamma   90.00
#
_symmetry.space_group_name_H-M   'P 1'
#
loop_
_entity.id
_entity.type
_entity.pdbx_description
1 polymer ?
#
loop_
_entity_poly.entity_id
_entity_poly.type
_entity_poly.pdbx_seq_one_letter_code
_entity_poly.pdbx_strand_id
1 'polypeptide(L)'
;MFENSPNECKTADLADIYLHHGKTAFDTGINLRLLQEYYVVALDVFRKSKYSKDINELNAWLSLLTATTMDDLAALISDYPWMETICTDMSEYLYHPEEVVTMFSEALRKLDENTVNYMIDELKKERDEAIAEKNAAVSKINATLSEKNDEIARLKAQLAERNK
;
A
#
# COMPACT_ATOMS: atom_id res chain seq x y z
N MET A 1 3.72 -23.40 9.11
CA MET A 1 3.21 -22.32 10.00
C MET A 1 3.78 -22.62 11.38
N PHE A 2 4.46 -21.67 12.02
CA PHE A 2 5.02 -21.91 13.36
C PHE A 2 3.92 -21.68 14.40
N GLU A 3 3.71 -22.65 15.30
CA GLU A 3 2.77 -22.49 16.43
C GLU A 3 3.30 -21.53 17.51
N ASN A 4 4.62 -21.32 17.56
CA ASN A 4 5.29 -20.43 18.50
C ASN A 4 6.35 -19.60 17.75
N SER A 5 6.69 -18.40 18.26
CA SER A 5 7.72 -17.59 17.62
C SER A 5 9.08 -18.30 17.59
N PRO A 6 9.91 -18.05 16.55
CA PRO A 6 11.26 -18.58 16.47
C PRO A 6 12.11 -18.24 17.70
N ASN A 7 13.15 -19.03 17.97
CA ASN A 7 14.02 -18.82 19.13
C ASN A 7 14.77 -17.49 19.04
N GLU A 8 15.02 -17.02 17.82
CA GLU A 8 15.60 -15.72 17.49
C GLU A 8 14.77 -14.56 18.05
N CYS A 9 13.44 -14.71 18.17
CA CYS A 9 12.55 -13.71 18.77
C CYS A 9 12.48 -13.82 20.31
N LYS A 10 13.19 -14.77 20.93
CA LYS A 10 13.08 -15.10 22.36
C LYS A 10 14.41 -14.98 23.10
N THR A 11 15.41 -14.37 22.48
CA THR A 11 16.67 -14.05 23.15
C THR A 11 16.40 -13.12 24.33
N ALA A 12 17.25 -13.15 25.35
CA ALA A 12 17.06 -12.34 26.56
C ALA A 12 16.86 -10.84 26.24
N ASP A 13 17.58 -10.32 25.24
CA ASP A 13 17.50 -8.93 24.80
C ASP A 13 16.20 -8.57 24.05
N LEU A 14 15.45 -9.58 23.59
CA LEU A 14 14.21 -9.42 22.83
C LEU A 14 12.98 -9.96 23.57
N ALA A 15 13.14 -10.38 24.83
CA ALA A 15 12.10 -11.09 25.58
C ALA A 15 10.80 -10.28 25.77
N ASP A 16 10.87 -8.95 25.71
CA ASP A 16 9.72 -8.03 25.77
C ASP A 16 9.44 -7.32 24.44
N ILE A 17 10.15 -7.67 23.37
CA ILE A 17 10.00 -7.07 22.04
C ILE A 17 9.19 -8.02 21.17
N TYR A 18 7.92 -7.67 20.96
CA TYR A 18 6.98 -8.48 20.17
C TYR A 18 6.74 -7.96 18.75
N LEU A 19 7.17 -6.74 18.43
CA LEU A 19 7.00 -6.13 17.11
C LEU A 19 8.36 -5.96 16.45
N HIS A 20 8.56 -6.62 15.32
CA HIS A 20 9.81 -6.57 14.56
C HIS A 20 9.56 -5.97 13.18
N HIS A 21 10.25 -4.86 12.88
CA HIS A 21 10.21 -4.23 11.56
C HIS A 21 11.36 -4.75 10.70
N GLY A 22 11.02 -5.39 9.59
CA GLY A 22 11.97 -5.88 8.61
C GLY A 22 12.03 -4.92 7.42
N LYS A 23 13.24 -4.51 7.04
CA LYS A 23 13.52 -3.72 5.85
C LYS A 23 14.73 -4.27 5.12
N THR A 24 14.66 -4.32 3.79
CA THR A 24 15.79 -4.73 2.96
C THR A 24 16.83 -3.61 2.88
N ALA A 25 18.09 -3.95 3.11
CA ALA A 25 19.24 -3.07 2.90
C ALA A 25 20.30 -3.80 2.08
N PHE A 26 20.88 -3.12 1.11
CA PHE A 26 21.99 -3.64 0.30
C PHE A 26 23.32 -3.28 0.95
N ASP A 27 24.25 -4.22 0.94
CA ASP A 27 25.64 -4.06 1.40
C ASP A 27 26.38 -2.89 0.72
N THR A 28 26.04 -2.61 -0.53
CA THR A 28 26.52 -1.46 -1.31
C THR A 28 25.93 -0.11 -0.90
N GLY A 29 24.90 -0.09 -0.06
CA GLY A 29 24.19 1.13 0.34
C GLY A 29 23.21 1.69 -0.70
N ILE A 30 22.98 0.98 -1.81
CA ILE A 30 21.99 1.37 -2.82
C ILE A 30 20.59 1.39 -2.18
N ASN A 31 19.88 2.49 -2.40
CA ASN A 31 18.51 2.67 -1.92
C ASN A 31 17.51 2.35 -3.05
N LEU A 32 17.02 1.11 -3.08
CA LEU A 32 15.90 0.71 -3.92
C LEU A 32 14.63 0.65 -3.07
N ARG A 33 13.54 1.26 -3.56
CA ARG A 33 12.22 1.15 -2.92
C ARG A 33 11.60 -0.20 -3.28
N LEU A 34 11.88 -1.20 -2.45
CA LEU A 34 11.31 -2.55 -2.58
C LEU A 34 10.07 -2.70 -1.70
N LEU A 35 9.17 -3.59 -2.12
CA LEU A 35 7.97 -3.95 -1.36
C LEU A 35 8.28 -4.82 -0.13
N GLN A 36 9.53 -5.26 0.05
CA GLN A 36 9.98 -6.11 1.15
C GLN A 36 10.25 -5.29 2.42
N GLU A 37 9.23 -4.56 2.83
CA GLU A 37 9.15 -3.91 4.13
C GLU A 37 7.93 -4.50 4.85
N TYR A 38 8.17 -5.21 5.94
CA TYR A 38 7.12 -5.99 6.61
C TYR A 38 7.31 -5.98 8.12
N TYR A 39 6.23 -6.26 8.83
CA TYR A 39 6.25 -6.44 10.28
C TYR A 39 6.04 -7.91 10.62
N VAL A 40 6.83 -8.41 11.58
CA VAL A 40 6.62 -9.71 12.21
C VAL A 40 6.18 -9.47 13.64
N VAL A 41 5.05 -10.05 14.02
CA VAL A 41 4.48 -9.91 15.36
C VAL A 41 4.57 -11.24 16.10
N ALA A 42 5.35 -11.27 17.18
CA ALA A 42 5.54 -12.44 18.03
C ALA A 42 4.47 -12.50 19.13
N LEU A 43 3.31 -13.08 18.79
CA LEU A 43 2.13 -13.09 19.68
C LEU A 43 2.34 -13.84 21.00
N ASP A 44 3.14 -14.91 21.02
CA ASP A 44 3.48 -15.64 22.24
C ASP A 44 4.43 -14.85 23.15
N VAL A 45 5.29 -14.00 22.58
CA VAL A 45 6.12 -13.04 23.31
C VAL A 45 5.23 -11.94 23.89
N PHE A 46 4.35 -11.34 23.07
CA PHE A 46 3.36 -10.35 23.52
C PHE A 46 2.52 -10.86 24.70
N ARG A 47 2.03 -12.10 24.61
CA ARG A 47 1.20 -12.71 25.67
C ARG A 47 1.96 -12.86 27.00
N LYS A 48 3.28 -13.07 26.96
CA LYS A 48 4.14 -13.17 28.15
C LYS A 48 4.53 -11.81 28.70
N SER A 49 4.77 -10.84 27.82
CA SER A 49 5.03 -9.45 28.19
C SER A 49 3.74 -8.71 28.59
N LYS A 50 2.68 -9.46 28.99
CA LYS A 50 1.31 -9.00 29.23
C LYS A 50 1.38 -7.64 29.96
N TYR A 51 0.88 -6.61 29.29
CA TYR A 51 0.92 -5.19 29.64
C TYR A 51 2.25 -4.46 29.35
N SER A 52 2.51 -4.17 28.07
CA SER A 52 3.14 -2.87 27.80
C SER A 52 2.24 -1.80 28.43
N LYS A 53 2.80 -0.95 29.28
CA LYS A 53 2.07 -0.06 30.21
C LYS A 53 1.09 0.93 29.56
N ASP A 54 1.06 0.99 28.22
CA ASP A 54 0.27 1.93 27.46
C ASP A 54 -0.99 1.27 26.88
N ILE A 55 -2.14 1.83 27.23
CA ILE A 55 -3.43 1.55 26.60
C ILE A 55 -3.40 2.18 25.21
N ASN A 56 -3.43 1.36 24.17
CA ASN A 56 -3.48 1.82 22.78
C ASN A 56 -4.22 0.81 21.89
N GLU A 57 -4.58 1.26 20.69
CA GLU A 57 -5.37 0.46 19.75
C GLU A 57 -4.64 -0.81 19.29
N LEU A 58 -3.33 -0.74 19.04
CA LEU A 58 -2.53 -1.91 18.65
C LEU A 58 -2.61 -3.00 19.72
N ASN A 59 -2.47 -2.64 20.99
CA ASN A 59 -2.53 -3.57 22.11
C ASN A 59 -3.92 -4.19 22.29
N ALA A 60 -4.99 -3.45 22.00
CA ALA A 60 -6.34 -4.01 21.97
C ALA A 60 -6.45 -5.14 20.92
N TRP A 61 -6.02 -4.86 19.68
CA TRP A 61 -6.02 -5.85 18.60
C TRP A 61 -5.15 -7.08 18.90
N LEU A 62 -3.94 -6.89 19.43
CA LEU A 62 -3.05 -7.99 19.80
C LEU A 62 -3.60 -8.81 20.98
N SER A 63 -4.28 -8.16 21.93
CA SER A 63 -4.94 -8.83 23.05
C SER A 63 -6.12 -9.67 22.57
N LEU A 64 -6.91 -9.19 21.59
CA LEU A 64 -7.94 -10.00 20.94
C LEU A 64 -7.35 -11.22 20.23
N LEU A 65 -6.29 -11.04 19.42
CA LEU A 65 -5.65 -12.13 18.68
C LEU A 65 -4.97 -13.19 19.57
N THR A 66 -4.68 -12.83 20.83
CA THR A 66 -4.06 -13.74 21.81
C THR A 66 -5.02 -14.26 22.86
N ALA A 67 -6.28 -13.79 22.85
CA ALA A 67 -7.31 -14.26 23.76
C ALA A 67 -7.62 -15.74 23.47
N THR A 68 -7.60 -16.56 24.52
CA THR A 68 -7.89 -18.00 24.40
C THR A 68 -9.05 -18.45 25.27
N THR A 69 -9.52 -17.56 26.16
CA THR A 69 -10.56 -17.82 27.15
C THR A 69 -11.58 -16.69 27.18
N MET A 70 -12.77 -16.95 27.72
CA MET A 70 -13.78 -15.92 27.94
C MET A 70 -13.32 -14.86 28.95
N ASP A 71 -12.48 -15.23 29.92
CA ASP A 71 -11.90 -14.30 30.88
C ASP A 71 -10.92 -13.31 30.21
N ASP A 72 -10.14 -13.78 29.22
CA ASP A 72 -9.28 -12.89 28.42
C ASP A 72 -10.12 -11.87 27.63
N LEU A 73 -11.26 -12.30 27.07
CA LEU A 73 -12.18 -11.39 26.37
C LEU A 73 -12.87 -10.41 27.31
N ALA A 74 -13.28 -10.85 28.50
CA ALA A 74 -13.86 -9.98 29.51
C ALA A 74 -12.85 -8.91 29.98
N ALA A 75 -11.60 -9.29 30.20
CA ALA A 75 -10.52 -8.35 30.52
C ALA A 75 -10.26 -7.37 29.36
N LEU A 76 -10.23 -7.87 28.12
CA LEU A 76 -10.09 -7.04 26.92
C LEU A 76 -11.21 -6.00 26.80
N ILE A 77 -12.47 -6.40 26.98
CA ILE A 77 -13.62 -5.49 26.89
C ILE A 77 -13.61 -4.49 28.05
N SER A 78 -13.19 -4.91 29.24
CA SER A 78 -13.01 -4.01 30.39
C SER A 78 -11.96 -2.94 30.10
N ASP A 79 -10.81 -3.32 29.53
CA ASP A 79 -9.72 -2.40 29.22
C ASP A 79 -10.04 -1.55 27.96
N TYR A 80 -10.82 -2.09 27.02
CA TYR A 80 -11.18 -1.48 25.75
C TYR A 80 -12.67 -1.67 25.43
N PRO A 81 -13.57 -0.82 25.95
CA PRO A 81 -15.02 -1.02 25.80
C PRO A 81 -15.53 -1.09 24.36
N TRP A 82 -14.89 -0.38 23.42
CA TRP A 82 -15.26 -0.42 22.00
C TRP A 82 -15.02 -1.79 21.34
N MET A 83 -14.25 -2.67 21.99
CA MET A 83 -14.00 -4.03 21.51
C MET A 83 -15.22 -4.94 21.70
N GLU A 84 -16.19 -4.57 22.54
CA GLU A 84 -17.40 -5.38 22.80
C GLU A 84 -18.18 -5.65 21.51
N THR A 85 -18.41 -4.62 20.69
CA THR A 85 -19.13 -4.77 19.42
C THR A 85 -18.38 -5.72 18.50
N ILE A 86 -17.06 -5.57 18.39
CA ILE A 86 -16.24 -6.44 17.53
C ILE A 86 -16.26 -7.89 18.02
N CYS A 87 -16.10 -8.12 19.33
CA CYS A 87 -16.16 -9.46 19.90
C CYS A 87 -17.55 -10.09 19.71
N THR A 88 -18.61 -9.29 19.79
CA THR A 88 -19.99 -9.73 19.57
C THR A 88 -20.20 -10.12 18.11
N ASP A 89 -19.84 -9.24 17.17
CA ASP A 89 -19.92 -9.51 15.72
C ASP A 89 -19.09 -10.76 15.36
N MET A 90 -17.89 -10.90 15.92
CA MET A 90 -17.05 -12.09 15.73
C MET A 90 -17.70 -13.37 16.27
N SER A 91 -18.48 -13.27 17.36
CA SER A 91 -19.19 -14.43 17.90
C SER A 91 -20.32 -14.87 16.98
N GLU A 92 -21.01 -13.95 16.30
CA GLU A 92 -22.07 -14.28 15.33
C GLU A 92 -21.52 -15.14 14.18
N TYR A 93 -20.30 -14.86 13.72
CA TYR A 93 -19.60 -15.67 12.73
C TYR A 93 -19.27 -17.10 13.15
N LEU A 94 -19.10 -17.35 14.46
CA LEU A 94 -18.94 -18.72 14.96
C LEU A 94 -20.24 -19.53 14.82
N TYR A 95 -21.39 -18.86 14.83
CA TYR A 95 -22.71 -19.48 14.65
C TYR A 95 -23.14 -19.53 13.17
N HIS A 96 -22.65 -18.60 12.34
CA HIS A 96 -22.98 -18.49 10.91
C HIS A 96 -21.73 -18.40 10.01
N PRO A 97 -20.94 -19.48 9.89
CA PRO A 97 -19.67 -19.46 9.16
C PRO A 97 -19.81 -19.17 7.65
N GLU A 98 -20.99 -19.39 7.05
CA GLU A 98 -21.31 -19.06 5.66
C GLU A 98 -21.28 -17.54 5.36
N GLU A 99 -21.66 -16.72 6.34
CA GLU A 99 -21.67 -15.27 6.20
C GLU A 99 -20.24 -14.70 6.12
N VAL A 100 -19.32 -15.32 6.86
CA VAL A 100 -17.88 -15.00 6.84
C VAL A 100 -17.29 -15.14 5.44
N VAL A 101 -17.59 -16.23 4.74
CA VAL A 101 -17.11 -16.49 3.38
C VAL A 101 -17.64 -15.43 2.40
N THR A 102 -18.89 -15.03 2.59
CA THR A 102 -19.53 -13.99 1.78
C THR A 102 -18.85 -12.63 2.01
N MET A 103 -18.58 -12.27 3.27
CA MET A 103 -17.89 -11.02 3.62
C MET A 103 -16.44 -10.97 3.13
N PHE A 104 -15.69 -12.07 3.22
CA PHE A 104 -14.34 -12.14 2.64
C PHE A 104 -14.37 -11.96 1.12
N SER A 105 -15.36 -12.56 0.45
CA SER A 105 -15.54 -12.40 -0.99
C SER A 105 -15.84 -10.96 -1.39
N GLU A 106 -16.65 -10.25 -0.61
CA GLU A 106 -16.92 -8.82 -0.82
C GLU A 106 -15.71 -7.93 -0.54
N ALA A 107 -14.93 -8.23 0.50
CA ALA A 107 -13.71 -7.49 0.82
C ALA A 107 -12.66 -7.64 -0.30
N LEU A 108 -12.49 -8.86 -0.82
CA LEU A 108 -11.63 -9.14 -1.98
C LEU A 108 -12.13 -8.39 -3.23
N ARG A 109 -13.44 -8.40 -3.49
CA ARG A 109 -14.03 -7.64 -4.61
C ARG A 109 -13.74 -6.14 -4.49
N LYS A 110 -13.90 -5.55 -3.30
CA LYS A 110 -13.60 -4.13 -3.07
C LYS A 110 -12.11 -3.81 -3.24
N LEU A 111 -11.23 -4.72 -2.81
CA LEU A 111 -9.78 -4.58 -3.01
C LEU A 111 -9.40 -4.60 -4.49
N ASP A 112 -9.98 -5.53 -5.25
CA ASP A 112 -9.78 -5.62 -6.70
C ASP A 112 -10.30 -4.37 -7.41
N GLU A 113 -11.49 -3.88 -7.05
CA GLU A 113 -12.05 -2.62 -7.59
C GLU A 113 -11.11 -1.43 -7.34
N ASN A 114 -10.56 -1.30 -6.13
CA ASN A 114 -9.61 -0.23 -5.78
C ASN A 114 -8.29 -0.34 -6.55
N THR A 115 -7.78 -1.57 -6.73
CA THR A 115 -6.53 -1.82 -7.46
C THR A 115 -6.68 -1.46 -8.94
N VAL A 116 -7.80 -1.84 -9.55
CA VAL A 116 -8.10 -1.50 -10.95
C VAL A 116 -8.23 0.01 -11.12
N ASN A 117 -8.92 0.70 -10.21
CA ASN A 117 -9.05 2.15 -10.26
C ASN A 117 -7.68 2.86 -10.16
N TYR A 118 -6.83 2.41 -9.23
CA TYR A 118 -5.46 2.94 -9.10
C TYR A 118 -4.64 2.74 -10.38
N MET A 119 -4.69 1.54 -10.98
CA MET A 119 -3.99 1.25 -12.23
C MET A 119 -4.52 2.10 -13.39
N ILE A 120 -5.84 2.31 -13.47
CA ILE A 120 -6.46 3.17 -14.49
C ILE A 120 -5.97 4.62 -14.34
N ASP A 121 -5.88 5.12 -13.11
CA ASP A 121 -5.46 6.50 -12.86
C ASP A 121 -3.98 6.72 -13.18
N GLU A 122 -3.09 5.77 -12.85
CA GLU A 122 -1.68 5.81 -13.28
C GLU A 122 -1.56 5.76 -14.81
N LEU A 123 -2.28 4.86 -15.49
CA LEU A 123 -2.27 4.78 -16.96
C LEU A 123 -2.81 6.06 -17.62
N LYS A 124 -3.85 6.68 -17.05
CA LYS A 124 -4.37 7.97 -17.54
C LYS A 124 -3.31 9.06 -17.40
N LYS A 125 -2.60 9.11 -16.28
CA LYS A 125 -1.54 10.08 -16.03
C LYS A 125 -0.40 9.92 -17.04
N GLU A 126 0.11 8.71 -17.23
CA GLU A 126 1.15 8.42 -18.23
C GLU A 126 0.71 8.82 -19.64
N ARG A 127 -0.56 8.51 -19.99
CA ARG A 127 -1.14 8.87 -21.28
C ARG A 127 -1.23 10.39 -21.46
N ASP A 128 -1.64 11.13 -20.43
CA ASP A 128 -1.77 12.58 -20.50
C ASP A 128 -0.40 13.27 -20.59
N GLU A 129 0.60 12.76 -19.88
CA GLU A 129 2.00 13.19 -20.01
C GLU A 129 2.53 12.96 -21.43
N ALA A 130 2.30 11.77 -22.00
CA ALA A 130 2.69 11.45 -23.37
C ALA A 130 1.96 12.30 -24.43
N ILE A 131 0.67 12.61 -24.21
CA ILE A 131 -0.09 13.53 -25.08
C ILE A 131 0.50 14.94 -25.01
N ALA A 132 0.82 15.43 -23.80
CA ALA A 132 1.41 16.75 -23.62
C ALA A 132 2.75 16.86 -24.35
N GLU A 133 3.61 15.85 -24.22
CA GLU A 133 4.90 15.78 -24.91
C GLU A 133 4.73 15.77 -26.44
N LYS A 134 3.83 14.93 -26.94
CA LYS A 134 3.56 14.84 -28.39
C LYS A 134 2.98 16.15 -28.94
N ASN A 135 2.09 16.81 -28.21
CA ASN A 135 1.54 18.11 -28.61
C ASN A 135 2.63 19.19 -28.66
N ALA A 136 3.55 19.21 -27.70
CA ALA A 136 4.70 20.10 -27.71
C ALA A 136 5.60 19.85 -28.94
N ALA A 137 5.88 18.59 -29.25
CA ALA A 137 6.66 18.20 -30.43
C ALA A 137 5.97 18.61 -31.75
N VAL A 138 4.66 18.38 -31.88
CA VAL A 138 3.87 18.78 -33.06
C VAL A 138 3.87 20.30 -33.22
N SER A 139 3.71 21.05 -32.13
CA SER A 139 3.77 22.51 -32.15
C SER A 139 5.12 23.02 -32.70
N LYS A 140 6.22 22.41 -32.24
CA LYS A 140 7.57 22.75 -32.73
C LYS A 140 7.76 22.43 -34.22
N ILE A 141 7.27 21.27 -34.67
CA ILE A 141 7.31 20.88 -36.08
C ILE A 141 6.51 21.86 -36.95
N ASN A 142 5.31 22.25 -36.51
CA ASN A 142 4.47 23.20 -37.23
C ASN A 142 5.13 24.58 -37.33
N ALA A 143 5.76 25.08 -36.27
CA ALA A 143 6.51 26.33 -36.32
C ALA A 143 7.66 26.27 -37.35
N THR A 144 8.44 25.18 -37.32
CA THR A 144 9.55 24.95 -38.26
C THR A 144 9.06 24.84 -39.71
N LEU A 145 7.90 24.21 -39.93
CA LEU A 145 7.28 24.10 -41.25
C LEU A 145 6.83 25.47 -41.77
N SER A 146 6.25 26.30 -40.90
CA SER A 146 5.84 27.66 -41.24
C SER A 146 7.05 28.50 -41.68
N GLU A 147 8.14 28.48 -40.91
CA GLU A 147 9.37 29.20 -41.24
C GLU A 147 9.93 28.77 -42.61
N LYS A 148 9.97 27.45 -42.87
CA LYS A 148 10.41 26.92 -44.17
C LYS A 148 9.51 27.34 -45.32
N ASN A 149 8.19 27.37 -45.11
CA ASN A 149 7.25 27.83 -46.14
C ASN A 149 7.44 29.31 -46.48
N ASP A 150 7.66 30.16 -45.47
CA ASP A 150 7.95 31.59 -45.66
C ASP A 150 9.26 31.80 -46.42
N GLU A 151 10.29 31.01 -46.12
CA GLU A 151 11.57 31.05 -46.83
C GLU A 151 11.46 30.58 -48.29
N ILE A 152 10.72 29.50 -48.55
CA ILE A 152 10.43 29.04 -49.91
C ILE A 152 9.68 30.11 -50.70
N ALA A 153 8.70 30.79 -50.09
CA ALA A 153 7.97 31.88 -50.72
C ALA A 153 8.89 33.05 -51.10
N ARG A 154 9.80 33.44 -50.20
CA ARG A 154 10.83 34.47 -50.47
C ARG A 154 11.78 34.07 -51.60
N LEU A 155 12.32 32.85 -51.57
CA LEU A 155 13.24 32.36 -52.60
C LEU A 155 12.55 32.28 -53.98
N LYS A 156 11.28 31.85 -54.04
CA LYS A 156 10.50 31.87 -55.27
C LYS A 156 10.31 33.28 -55.83
N ALA A 157 10.06 34.27 -54.98
CA ALA A 157 9.92 35.66 -55.41
C ALA A 157 11.23 36.21 -56.01
N GLN A 158 12.38 35.96 -55.36
CA GLN A 158 13.69 36.38 -55.88
C GLN A 158 14.06 35.73 -57.22
N LEU A 159 13.72 34.45 -57.41
CA LEU A 159 13.92 33.75 -58.69
C LEU A 159 13.06 34.35 -59.81
N ALA A 160 11.82 34.76 -59.51
CA ALA A 160 10.95 35.42 -60.46
C ALA A 160 11.47 36.81 -60.87
N GLU A 161 12.11 37.54 -59.96
CA GLU A 161 12.75 38.84 -60.27
C GLU A 161 14.04 38.68 -61.09
N ARG A 162 14.83 37.62 -60.87
CA ARG A 162 16.08 37.38 -61.62
C ARG A 162 15.89 36.85 -63.04
N ASN A 163 14.75 36.22 -63.32
CA ASN A 163 14.42 35.67 -64.65
C ASN A 163 13.66 36.69 -65.55
N LYS A 164 13.69 37.97 -65.18
CA LYS A 164 13.01 39.08 -65.86
C LYS A 164 14.04 40.07 -66.37
#